data_AF-A0A182NJK0-F1
#
_entry.id   AF-A0A182NJK0-F1
#
_cell.length_a   1.000
_cell.length_b   1.000
_cell.length_c   1.000
_cell.angle_alpha   90.00
_cell.angle_beta   90.00
_cell.angle_gamma   90.00
#
_symmetry.space_group_name_H-M   'P 1'
#
loop_
_entity.id
_entity.type
_entity.pdbx_description
1 polymer ?
#
loop_
_entity_poly.entity_id
_entity_poly.type
_entity_poly.pdbx_seq_one_letter_code
_entity_poly.pdbx_strand_id
1 'polypeptide(L)'
;ACVLLLSLILILALGTHYSAGLSDSTTGLNFSRLIAVFLMNFYTGLMTFAHYSDCDPLAAGQITAKDQLLPFYVMDVFGHIKFMAGIFVAGIFAASLGTVAAALNSLAAVTCEDLLVSGMEVKIPDGKGALYAKWMSLG
;
A
#
# COMPACT_ATOMS: atom_id res chain seq x y z
N ALA A 1 -15.16 2.71 6.80
CA ALA A 1 -14.54 3.82 6.06
C ALA A 1 -13.67 4.73 6.94
N CYS A 2 -14.18 5.32 8.03
CA CYS A 2 -13.36 6.14 8.96
C CYS A 2 -12.09 5.40 9.46
N VAL A 3 -12.23 4.11 9.77
CA VAL A 3 -11.12 3.21 10.16
C VAL A 3 -10.10 2.96 9.01
N LEU A 4 -10.56 2.90 7.76
CA LEU A 4 -9.74 2.73 6.55
C LEU A 4 -9.02 4.03 6.17
N LEU A 5 -9.69 5.16 6.34
CA LEU A 5 -9.09 6.50 6.21
C LEU A 5 -8.03 6.73 7.29
N LEU A 6 -8.33 6.36 8.53
CA LEU A 6 -7.40 6.45 9.66
C LEU A 6 -6.17 5.58 9.43
N SER A 7 -6.33 4.36 8.91
CA SER A 7 -5.17 3.50 8.59
C SER A 7 -4.37 4.04 7.41
N LEU A 8 -5.00 4.61 6.38
CA LEU A 8 -4.29 5.27 5.28
C LEU A 8 -3.52 6.53 5.72
N ILE A 9 -4.14 7.36 6.56
CA ILE A 9 -3.53 8.54 7.17
C ILE A 9 -2.39 8.13 8.10
N LEU A 10 -2.53 7.03 8.87
CA LEU A 10 -1.46 6.50 9.73
C LEU A 10 -0.27 5.99 8.90
N ILE A 11 -0.54 5.29 7.78
CA ILE A 11 0.51 4.79 6.86
C ILE A 11 1.27 5.95 6.21
N LEU A 12 0.57 7.00 5.77
CA LEU A 12 1.17 8.19 5.14
C LEU A 12 1.86 9.14 6.14
N ALA A 13 1.24 9.42 7.29
CA ALA A 13 1.77 10.35 8.30
C ALA A 13 3.00 9.81 9.06
N LEU A 14 3.20 8.49 9.11
CA LEU A 14 4.42 7.89 9.69
C LEU A 14 5.51 7.62 8.65
N GLY A 15 5.18 7.63 7.35
CA GLY A 15 6.17 7.58 6.27
C GLY A 15 7.10 8.80 6.25
N THR A 16 6.60 9.97 6.66
CA THR A 16 7.39 11.22 6.77
C THR A 16 8.34 11.24 7.96
N HIS A 17 8.12 10.40 8.99
CA HIS A 17 9.02 10.24 10.13
C HIS A 17 10.13 9.19 9.91
N TYR A 18 10.04 8.37 8.86
CA TYR A 18 11.06 7.35 8.54
C TYR A 18 12.35 7.94 7.95
N SER A 19 12.32 9.17 7.43
CA SER A 19 13.50 9.79 6.81
C SER A 19 14.47 10.47 7.79
N ALA A 20 14.20 10.43 9.10
CA ALA A 20 15.03 11.05 10.13
C ALA A 20 15.67 10.01 11.05
N GLY A 21 16.75 9.38 10.59
CA GLY A 21 17.76 8.80 11.49
C GLY A 21 17.70 7.29 11.69
N LEU A 22 18.82 6.66 11.35
CA LEU A 22 19.22 5.30 11.68
C LEU A 22 19.14 5.07 13.21
N SER A 23 18.17 4.29 13.71
CA SER A 23 18.21 3.75 15.09
C SER A 23 17.26 2.57 15.31
N ASP A 24 17.79 1.54 15.99
CA ASP A 24 17.23 0.22 16.33
C ASP A 24 15.79 0.23 16.92
N SER A 25 15.36 1.35 17.51
CA SER A 25 14.00 1.56 18.04
C SER A 25 12.88 1.63 16.98
N THR A 26 13.22 1.73 15.69
CA THR A 26 12.24 1.86 14.60
C THR A 26 11.50 0.55 14.32
N THR A 27 12.10 -0.60 14.62
CA THR A 27 11.54 -1.92 14.28
C THR A 27 10.26 -2.23 15.10
N GLY A 28 10.24 -1.88 16.38
CA GLY A 28 9.07 -2.11 17.26
C GLY A 28 7.83 -1.31 16.86
N LEU A 29 8.00 -0.07 16.41
CA LEU A 29 6.90 0.78 15.94
C LEU A 29 6.29 0.23 14.63
N ASN A 30 7.11 -0.37 13.76
CA ASN A 30 6.65 -1.00 12.53
C ASN A 30 5.80 -2.26 12.79
N PHE A 31 6.18 -3.09 13.76
CA PHE A 31 5.38 -4.26 14.17
C PHE A 31 4.03 -3.85 14.78
N SER A 32 4.06 -2.86 15.68
CA SER A 32 2.84 -2.31 16.29
C SER A 32 1.87 -1.78 15.23
N ARG A 33 2.39 -1.08 14.21
CA ARG A 33 1.60 -0.55 13.09
C ARG A 33 0.94 -1.67 12.27
N LEU A 34 1.65 -2.74 11.96
CA LEU A 34 1.11 -3.86 11.20
C LEU A 34 -0.03 -4.55 11.95
N ILE A 35 0.15 -4.78 13.25
CA ILE A 35 -0.86 -5.38 14.13
C ILE A 35 -2.13 -4.53 14.17
N ALA A 36 -1.99 -3.21 14.31
CA ALA A 36 -3.13 -2.29 14.32
C ALA A 36 -3.94 -2.35 13.01
N VAL A 37 -3.27 -2.40 11.85
CA VAL A 37 -3.92 -2.52 10.54
C VAL A 37 -4.69 -3.84 10.41
N PHE A 38 -4.11 -4.96 10.83
CA PHE A 38 -4.77 -6.27 10.76
C PHE A 38 -6.03 -6.33 11.63
N LEU A 39 -5.98 -5.83 12.87
CA LEU A 39 -7.13 -5.82 13.78
C LEU A 39 -8.27 -4.97 13.19
N MET A 40 -7.95 -3.82 12.62
CA MET A 40 -8.93 -2.93 12.00
C MET A 40 -9.56 -3.52 10.73
N ASN A 41 -8.78 -4.24 9.93
CA ASN A 41 -9.31 -4.96 8.76
C ASN A 41 -10.26 -6.08 9.19
N PHE A 42 -9.90 -6.83 10.23
CA PHE A 42 -10.74 -7.91 10.75
C PHE A 42 -12.06 -7.37 11.32
N TYR A 43 -12.00 -6.27 12.07
CA TYR A 43 -13.20 -5.60 12.57
C TYR A 43 -14.09 -5.08 11.44
N THR A 44 -13.50 -4.50 10.39
CA THR A 44 -14.26 -4.02 9.21
C THR A 44 -14.95 -5.19 8.49
N GLY A 45 -14.29 -6.33 8.35
CA GLY A 45 -14.88 -7.55 7.78
C GLY A 45 -16.04 -8.07 8.62
N LEU A 46 -15.90 -8.07 9.95
CA LEU A 46 -16.97 -8.51 10.85
C LEU A 46 -18.20 -7.59 10.78
N MET A 47 -17.99 -6.27 10.73
CA MET A 47 -19.09 -5.31 10.56
C MET A 47 -19.80 -5.47 9.21
N THR A 48 -19.05 -5.70 8.14
CA THR A 48 -19.64 -5.96 6.80
C THR A 48 -20.46 -7.24 6.81
N PHE A 49 -19.96 -8.30 7.45
CA PHE A 49 -20.68 -9.56 7.61
C PHE A 49 -21.97 -9.40 8.42
N ALA A 50 -21.91 -8.66 9.54
CA ALA A 50 -23.08 -8.40 10.37
C ALA A 50 -24.13 -7.51 9.69
N HIS A 51 -23.71 -6.62 8.77
CA HIS A 51 -24.63 -5.75 8.04
C HIS A 51 -25.41 -6.50 6.94
N TYR A 52 -24.76 -7.45 6.27
CA TYR A 52 -25.35 -8.24 5.18
C TYR A 52 -25.75 -9.66 5.62
N SER A 53 -26.04 -9.87 6.92
CA SER A 53 -26.46 -11.17 7.46
C SER A 53 -27.77 -11.68 6.85
N ASP A 54 -28.72 -10.76 6.63
CA ASP A 54 -30.07 -11.08 6.18
C ASP A 54 -30.27 -10.82 4.68
N CYS A 55 -29.40 -10.03 4.07
CA CYS A 55 -29.50 -9.64 2.66
C CYS A 55 -28.11 -9.57 2.03
N ASP A 56 -27.67 -10.65 1.39
CA ASP A 56 -26.37 -10.70 0.71
C ASP A 56 -26.44 -9.96 -0.64
N PRO A 57 -25.70 -8.85 -0.82
CA PRO A 57 -25.73 -8.07 -2.06
C PRO A 57 -25.15 -8.83 -3.26
N LEU A 58 -24.36 -9.89 -3.03
CA LEU A 58 -23.92 -10.80 -4.09
C LEU A 58 -25.07 -11.68 -4.59
N ALA A 59 -25.87 -12.24 -3.68
CA ALA A 59 -27.04 -13.04 -4.01
C ALA A 59 -28.17 -12.20 -4.62
N ALA A 60 -28.29 -10.93 -4.21
CA ALA A 60 -29.24 -9.97 -4.76
C ALA A 60 -28.85 -9.45 -6.16
N GLY A 61 -27.69 -9.85 -6.70
CA GLY A 61 -27.21 -9.44 -8.03
C GLY A 61 -26.78 -7.98 -8.11
N GLN A 62 -26.56 -7.30 -6.98
CA GLN A 62 -26.07 -5.92 -6.96
C GLN A 62 -24.56 -5.85 -7.20
N ILE A 63 -23.85 -6.96 -7.02
CA ILE A 63 -22.40 -7.07 -7.18
C ILE A 63 -22.10 -8.31 -8.01
N THR A 64 -21.13 -8.23 -8.93
CA THR A 64 -20.76 -9.36 -9.80
C THR A 64 -19.68 -10.25 -9.16
N ALA A 65 -18.82 -9.66 -8.32
CA ALA A 65 -17.67 -10.35 -7.73
C ALA A 65 -17.55 -10.06 -6.23
N LYS A 66 -16.97 -11.02 -5.49
CA LYS A 66 -16.78 -10.92 -4.04
C LYS A 66 -15.83 -9.78 -3.64
N ASP A 67 -14.84 -9.47 -4.47
CA ASP A 67 -13.85 -8.42 -4.20
C ASP A 67 -14.44 -7.00 -4.23
N GLN A 68 -15.62 -6.84 -4.82
CA GLN A 68 -16.34 -5.57 -4.89
C GLN A 68 -17.25 -5.33 -3.68
N LEU A 69 -17.40 -6.31 -2.78
CA LEU A 69 -18.27 -6.23 -1.61
C LEU A 69 -17.86 -5.11 -0.65
N LEU A 70 -16.56 -4.96 -0.39
CA LEU A 70 -16.06 -3.95 0.55
C LEU A 70 -16.18 -2.52 -0.01
N PRO A 71 -15.83 -2.25 -1.29
CA PRO A 71 -16.18 -0.98 -1.95
C PRO A 71 -17.69 -0.70 -1.94
N PHE A 72 -18.52 -1.70 -2.23
CA PHE A 72 -19.99 -1.57 -2.23
C PHE A 72 -20.51 -1.16 -0.85
N TYR A 73 -20.08 -1.85 0.21
CA TYR A 73 -20.41 -1.53 1.60
C TYR A 73 -20.03 -0.09 1.99
N VAL A 74 -18.86 0.39 1.55
CA VAL A 74 -18.43 1.76 1.81
C VAL A 74 -19.34 2.77 1.10
N MET A 75 -19.74 2.49 -0.15
CA MET A 75 -20.65 3.34 -0.91
C MET A 75 -22.06 3.36 -0.32
N ASP A 76 -22.53 2.23 0.18
CA ASP A 76 -23.86 2.06 0.77
C ASP A 76 -23.98 2.81 2.10
N VAL A 77 -23.03 2.58 3.02
CA VAL A 77 -23.05 3.20 4.37
C VAL A 77 -22.65 4.68 4.33
N PHE A 78 -21.67 5.06 3.50
CA PHE A 78 -21.12 6.42 3.46
C PHE A 78 -21.56 7.23 2.24
N GLY A 79 -22.53 6.74 1.45
CA GLY A 79 -23.00 7.41 0.22
C GLY A 79 -23.48 8.86 0.42
N HIS A 80 -23.91 9.21 1.63
CA HIS A 80 -24.26 10.59 1.97
C HIS A 80 -23.06 11.57 1.96
N ILE A 81 -21.82 11.08 2.13
CA ILE A 81 -20.59 11.89 2.09
C ILE A 81 -19.81 11.55 0.82
N LYS A 82 -20.05 12.34 -0.24
CA LYS A 82 -19.46 12.12 -1.58
C LYS A 82 -17.93 12.01 -1.62
N PHE A 83 -17.22 12.60 -0.65
CA PHE A 83 -15.76 12.58 -0.60
C PHE A 83 -15.18 11.26 -0.06
N MET A 84 -15.93 10.53 0.78
CA MET A 84 -15.42 9.32 1.45
C MET A 84 -15.09 8.20 0.47
N ALA A 85 -15.92 8.02 -0.55
CA ALA A 85 -15.69 7.07 -1.63
C ALA A 85 -14.37 7.35 -2.38
N GLY A 86 -14.13 8.61 -2.72
CA GLY A 86 -12.95 9.04 -3.47
C GLY A 86 -11.65 8.79 -2.70
N ILE A 87 -11.59 9.13 -1.42
CA ILE A 87 -10.39 8.89 -0.59
C ILE A 87 -10.14 7.39 -0.40
N PHE A 88 -11.20 6.60 -0.20
CA PHE A 88 -11.07 5.15 -0.04
C PHE A 88 -10.42 4.52 -1.28
N VAL A 89 -10.93 4.86 -2.46
CA VAL A 89 -10.38 4.38 -3.73
C VAL A 89 -8.95 4.90 -3.95
N ALA A 90 -8.71 6.20 -3.74
CA ALA A 90 -7.39 6.80 -3.85
C ALA A 90 -6.35 6.12 -2.92
N GLY A 91 -6.77 5.72 -1.73
CA GLY A 91 -5.93 5.02 -0.78
C GLY A 91 -5.53 3.61 -1.21
N ILE A 92 -6.47 2.84 -1.75
CA ILE A 92 -6.16 1.51 -2.28
C ILE A 92 -5.13 1.61 -3.42
N PHE A 93 -5.33 2.55 -4.34
CA PHE A 93 -4.38 2.79 -5.42
C PHE A 93 -3.02 3.26 -4.90
N ALA A 94 -2.96 4.18 -3.94
CA ALA A 94 -1.70 4.61 -3.33
C ALA A 94 -0.95 3.45 -2.66
N ALA A 95 -1.66 2.58 -1.94
CA ALA A 95 -1.07 1.40 -1.32
C ALA A 95 -0.54 0.41 -2.36
N SER A 96 -1.31 0.13 -3.42
CA SER A 96 -0.90 -0.74 -4.52
C SER A 96 0.30 -0.17 -5.30
N LEU A 97 0.32 1.13 -5.59
CA LEU A 97 1.44 1.78 -6.25
C LEU A 97 2.71 1.75 -5.37
N GLY A 98 2.56 1.87 -4.04
CA GLY A 98 3.68 1.73 -3.11
C GLY A 98 4.32 0.35 -3.14
N THR A 99 3.52 -0.73 -3.20
CA THR A 99 4.06 -2.10 -3.29
C THR A 99 4.71 -2.36 -4.66
N VAL A 100 4.12 -1.87 -5.74
CA VAL A 100 4.69 -1.98 -7.09
C VAL A 100 6.02 -1.24 -7.18
N ALA A 101 6.11 -0.01 -6.67
CA ALA A 101 7.37 0.76 -6.67
C ALA A 101 8.48 0.05 -5.88
N ALA A 102 8.16 -0.54 -4.72
CA ALA A 102 9.11 -1.33 -3.94
C ALA A 102 9.57 -2.58 -4.69
N ALA A 103 8.66 -3.30 -5.33
CA ALA A 103 8.98 -4.49 -6.13
C ALA A 103 9.89 -4.14 -7.33
N LEU A 104 9.60 -3.05 -8.04
CA LEU A 104 10.43 -2.58 -9.15
C LEU A 104 11.82 -2.14 -8.67
N ASN A 105 11.93 -1.49 -7.52
CA ASN A 105 13.23 -1.12 -6.95
C ASN A 105 14.09 -2.35 -6.63
N SER A 106 13.50 -3.39 -6.04
CA SER A 106 14.21 -4.66 -5.79
C SER A 106 14.57 -5.37 -7.09
N LEU A 107 13.67 -5.39 -8.07
CA LEU A 107 13.93 -6.02 -9.36
C LEU A 107 15.05 -5.29 -10.13
N ALA A 108 15.08 -3.96 -10.09
CA ALA A 108 16.16 -3.16 -10.68
C ALA A 108 17.50 -3.45 -10.02
N ALA A 109 17.54 -3.57 -8.68
CA ALA A 109 18.74 -3.94 -7.95
C ALA A 109 19.25 -5.33 -8.36
N VAL A 110 18.37 -6.34 -8.38
CA VAL A 110 18.71 -7.71 -8.81
C VAL A 110 19.18 -7.74 -10.25
N THR A 111 18.50 -7.03 -11.15
CA THR A 111 18.88 -6.96 -12.58
C THR A 111 20.26 -6.31 -12.75
N CYS A 112 20.57 -5.30 -11.96
CA CYS A 112 21.89 -4.66 -11.97
C CYS A 112 22.98 -5.63 -11.49
N GLU A 113 22.74 -6.36 -10.39
CA GLU A 113 23.66 -7.35 -9.86
C GLU A 113 23.91 -8.50 -10.86
N ASP A 114 22.84 -9.04 -11.46
CA ASP A 114 22.91 -10.21 -12.33
C ASP A 114 23.46 -9.89 -13.73
N LEU A 115 23.00 -8.79 -14.35
CA LEU A 115 23.36 -8.49 -15.75
C LEU A 115 24.58 -7.57 -15.87
N LEU A 116 24.67 -6.51 -15.05
CA LEU A 116 25.75 -5.53 -15.17
C LEU A 116 27.03 -5.99 -14.47
N VAL A 117 26.91 -6.50 -13.24
CA VAL A 117 28.07 -6.93 -12.45
C VAL A 117 28.52 -8.33 -12.85
N SER A 118 27.60 -9.31 -12.87
CA SER A 118 27.96 -10.71 -13.15
C SER A 118 28.05 -11.05 -14.64
N GLY A 119 27.18 -10.47 -15.48
CA GLY A 119 27.11 -10.76 -16.93
C GLY A 119 28.08 -9.96 -17.80
N MET A 120 28.30 -8.68 -17.48
CA MET A 120 29.13 -7.76 -18.30
C MET A 120 30.45 -7.36 -17.62
N GLU A 121 30.76 -7.91 -16.44
CA GLU A 121 31.96 -7.63 -15.63
C GLU A 121 32.27 -6.12 -15.51
N VAL A 122 31.23 -5.29 -15.44
CA VAL A 122 31.38 -3.84 -15.35
C VAL A 122 31.73 -3.49 -13.90
N LYS A 123 33.00 -3.21 -13.66
CA LYS A 123 33.51 -2.76 -12.35
C LYS A 123 33.05 -1.32 -12.09
N ILE A 124 31.97 -1.16 -11.34
CA ILE A 124 31.41 0.15 -10.97
C ILE A 124 32.34 0.82 -9.95
N PRO A 125 32.90 2.02 -10.22
CA PRO A 125 33.80 2.70 -9.30
C PRO A 125 33.05 3.31 -8.10
N ASP A 126 33.57 3.05 -6.90
CA ASP A 126 33.02 3.55 -5.64
C ASP A 126 32.97 5.08 -5.62
N GLY A 127 31.77 5.63 -5.37
CA GLY A 127 31.56 7.07 -5.15
C GLY A 127 30.94 7.87 -6.29
N LYS A 128 30.77 7.31 -7.51
CA LYS A 128 30.12 8.00 -8.65
C LYS A 128 28.88 7.30 -9.21
N GLY A 129 28.49 6.14 -8.66
CA GLY A 129 27.30 5.39 -9.08
C GLY A 129 26.00 6.22 -9.04
N ALA A 130 25.86 7.08 -8.03
CA ALA A 130 24.70 7.98 -7.91
C ALA A 130 24.61 9.03 -9.04
N LEU A 131 25.76 9.45 -9.60
CA LEU A 131 25.79 10.39 -10.73
C LEU A 131 25.42 9.66 -12.02
N TYR A 132 25.93 8.44 -12.22
CA TYR A 132 25.62 7.62 -13.40
C TYR A 132 24.13 7.23 -13.45
N ALA A 133 23.55 6.85 -12.30
CA ALA A 133 22.11 6.59 -12.17
C ALA A 133 21.27 7.84 -12.50
N LYS A 134 21.78 9.04 -12.18
CA LYS A 134 21.12 10.32 -12.49
C LYS A 134 21.13 10.63 -14.00
N TRP A 135 22.19 10.25 -14.71
CA TRP A 135 22.31 10.43 -16.16
C TRP A 135 21.47 9.42 -16.96
N MET A 136 21.31 8.19 -16.46
CA MET A 136 20.48 7.18 -17.13
C MET A 136 18.96 7.42 -16.97
N SER A 137 18.54 8.24 -16.00
CA SER A 137 17.11 8.54 -15.74
C SER A 137 16.59 9.79 -16.49
N LEU A 138 17.47 10.50 -17.21
CA LEU A 138 17.13 11.70 -18.01
C LEU A 138 16.94 11.39 -19.51
N GLY A 139 16.85 10.10 -19.87
CA GLY A 139 16.49 9.63 -21.22
C GLY A 139 15.00 9.46 -21.42
#